data_AF-A0A966NS02-F1
#
_entry.id   AF-A0A966NS02-F1
#
_cell.length_a   1.000
_cell.length_b   1.000
_cell.length_c   1.000
_cell.angle_alpha   90.00
_cell.angle_beta   90.00
_cell.angle_gamma   90.00
#
_symmetry.space_group_name_H-M   'P 1'
#
loop_
_entity.id
_entity.type
_entity.pdbx_description
1 polymer ?
#
loop_
_entity_poly.entity_id
_entity_poly.type
_entity_poly.pdbx_seq_one_letter_code
_entity_poly.pdbx_strand_id
1 'polypeptide(L)'
;AGPILDYPQAFESEHGKHRQMKIEIDHPLEGKVPNIGFAVKMQGTPQQVRRHPPLLGEHTQEVLEEAGFTSAQIESLRTQGAFAA
;
A
#
# COMPACT_ATOMS: atom_id res chain seq x y z
N ALA A 1 -3.39 2.25 35.47
CA ALA A 1 -3.92 3.19 34.45
C ALA A 1 -2.81 3.48 33.46
N GLY A 2 -3.13 3.64 32.17
CA GLY A 2 -2.16 4.06 31.15
C GLY A 2 -2.22 5.57 30.91
N PRO A 3 -1.12 6.21 30.49
CA PRO A 3 -1.12 7.63 30.13
C PRO A 3 -1.89 7.87 28.82
N ILE A 4 -2.40 9.09 28.65
CA ILE A 4 -2.89 9.58 27.35
C ILE A 4 -1.66 10.02 26.56
N LEU A 5 -1.42 9.36 25.43
CA LEU A 5 -0.31 9.66 24.53
C LEU A 5 -0.79 10.47 23.33
N ASP A 6 0.04 11.39 22.86
CA ASP A 6 -0.10 11.98 21.53
C ASP A 6 0.47 11.06 20.43
N TYR A 7 0.32 11.45 19.17
CA TYR A 7 0.77 10.62 18.04
C TYR A 7 2.28 10.33 18.05
N PRO A 8 3.19 11.34 18.14
CA PRO A 8 4.62 11.08 18.25
C PRO A 8 4.98 10.13 19.40
N GLN A 9 4.39 10.34 20.59
CA GLN A 9 4.65 9.49 21.76
C GLN A 9 4.17 8.06 21.55
N ALA A 10 3.00 7.87 20.93
CA ALA A 10 2.47 6.55 20.64
C ALA A 10 3.37 5.78 19.65
N PHE A 11 3.80 6.42 18.56
CA PHE A 11 4.65 5.81 17.54
C PHE A 11 6.07 5.54 18.01
N GLU A 12 6.60 6.37 18.91
CA GLU A 12 7.95 6.22 19.46
C GLU A 12 8.03 5.39 20.75
N SER A 13 6.88 4.93 21.26
CA SER A 13 6.82 4.10 22.46
C SER A 13 7.63 2.80 22.32
N GLU A 14 8.25 2.37 23.42
CA GLU A 14 9.00 1.11 23.50
C GLU A 14 8.17 -0.08 22.99
N HIS A 15 6.89 -0.12 23.37
CA HIS A 15 5.98 -1.18 22.93
C HIS A 15 5.68 -1.11 21.43
N GLY A 16 5.44 0.09 20.89
CA GLY A 16 5.20 0.30 19.46
C GLY A 16 6.40 -0.12 18.61
N LYS A 17 7.61 0.22 19.03
CA LYS A 17 8.87 -0.18 18.39
C LYS A 17 9.07 -1.69 18.43
N HIS A 18 8.95 -2.30 19.62
CA HIS A 18 9.10 -3.75 19.78
C HIS A 18 8.10 -4.53 18.89
N ARG A 19 6.88 -4.01 18.73
CA ARG A 19 5.85 -4.63 17.90
C ARG A 19 5.86 -4.18 16.44
N GLN A 20 6.79 -3.33 16.02
CA GLN A 20 6.83 -2.80 14.65
C GLN A 20 5.46 -2.20 14.25
N MET A 21 4.93 -1.33 15.10
CA MET A 21 3.66 -0.60 14.88
C MET A 21 3.82 0.61 13.96
N LYS A 22 5.05 0.96 13.61
CA LYS A 22 5.42 1.88 12.54
C LYS A 22 6.34 1.13 11.59
N ILE A 23 6.00 1.11 10.31
CA ILE A 23 6.79 0.50 9.24
C ILE A 23 7.09 1.54 8.17
N GLU A 24 8.13 1.30 7.37
CA GLU A 24 8.44 2.11 6.20
C GLU A 24 8.09 1.33 4.94
N ILE A 25 7.53 2.02 3.96
CA ILE A 25 7.23 1.46 2.64
C ILE A 25 7.98 2.31 1.61
N ASP A 26 8.74 1.66 0.74
CA ASP A 26 9.39 2.34 -0.39
C ASP A 26 8.33 2.66 -1.45
N HIS A 27 8.18 3.92 -1.82
CA HIS A 27 7.25 4.43 -2.82
C HIS A 27 8.02 5.06 -3.98
N PRO A 28 7.66 4.79 -5.25
CA PRO A 28 8.46 5.20 -6.42
C PRO A 28 8.63 6.72 -6.56
N LEU A 29 7.68 7.52 -6.08
CA LEU A 29 7.73 8.99 -6.15
C LEU A 29 8.13 9.67 -4.83
N GLU A 30 7.77 9.07 -3.69
CA GLU A 30 7.86 9.72 -2.37
C GLU A 30 9.04 9.19 -1.53
N GLY A 31 9.78 8.21 -2.06
CA GLY A 31 10.83 7.52 -1.31
C GLY A 31 10.24 6.69 -0.17
N LYS A 32 10.82 6.76 1.03
CA LYS A 32 10.36 5.98 2.18
C LYS A 32 9.23 6.69 2.92
N VAL A 33 8.03 6.13 2.85
CA VAL A 33 6.85 6.67 3.54
C VAL A 33 6.54 5.87 4.81
N PRO A 34 6.30 6.54 5.96
CA PRO A 34 5.90 5.86 7.19
C PRO A 34 4.44 5.40 7.08
N ASN A 35 4.17 4.18 7.54
CA ASN A 35 2.82 3.63 7.62
C ASN A 35 2.60 2.89 8.94
N ILE A 36 1.33 2.72 9.31
CA ILE A 36 0.94 1.96 10.48
C ILE A 36 1.22 0.48 10.22
N GLY A 37 1.93 -0.16 11.14
CA GLY A 37 2.25 -1.59 11.07
C GLY A 37 1.03 -2.47 11.33
N PHE A 38 1.14 -3.76 11.01
CA PHE A 38 0.06 -4.72 11.24
C PHE A 38 -0.24 -4.89 12.73
N ALA A 39 -1.48 -4.60 13.14
CA ALA A 39 -1.92 -4.66 14.54
C ALA A 39 -1.85 -6.08 15.13
N VAL A 40 -2.21 -7.09 14.34
CA VAL A 40 -2.11 -8.51 14.70
C VAL A 40 -0.84 -9.10 14.08
N LYS A 41 -0.11 -9.95 14.81
CA LYS A 41 1.07 -10.66 14.29
C LYS A 41 0.75 -12.14 14.12
N MET A 42 0.61 -12.58 12.88
CA MET A 42 0.35 -13.99 12.57
C MET A 42 1.67 -14.78 12.49
N GLN A 43 1.66 -16.02 13.00
CA GLN A 43 2.83 -16.91 12.94
C GLN A 43 2.83 -17.82 11.71
N GLY A 44 1.68 -18.42 11.37
CA GLY A 44 1.58 -19.35 10.23
C GLY A 44 1.64 -18.64 8.86
N THR A 45 1.03 -17.47 8.77
CA THR A 45 0.99 -16.64 7.56
C THR A 45 1.32 -15.18 7.90
N PRO A 46 2.58 -14.87 8.25
CA PRO A 46 2.96 -13.51 8.64
C PRO A 46 2.61 -12.49 7.56
N GLN A 47 1.99 -11.38 7.97
CA GLN A 47 1.63 -10.31 7.04
C GLN A 47 2.86 -9.60 6.49
N GLN A 48 2.80 -9.22 5.21
CA GLN A 48 3.90 -8.60 4.50
C GLN A 48 3.37 -7.47 3.61
N VAL A 49 4.10 -6.36 3.57
CA VAL A 49 3.94 -5.34 2.53
C VAL A 49 4.65 -5.88 1.29
N ARG A 50 3.91 -6.14 0.22
CA ARG A 50 4.43 -6.79 -1.00
C ARG A 50 4.64 -5.83 -2.17
N ARG A 51 3.88 -4.74 -2.19
CA ARG A 51 3.96 -3.67 -3.18
C ARG A 51 3.72 -2.35 -2.45
N HIS A 52 4.18 -1.26 -3.03
CA HIS A 52 3.83 0.08 -2.57
C HIS A 52 2.35 0.39 -2.86
N PRO A 53 1.77 1.42 -2.24
CA PRO A 53 0.51 1.99 -2.72
C PRO A 53 0.61 2.29 -4.22
N PRO A 54 -0.36 1.85 -5.04
CA PRO A 54 -0.27 2.01 -6.49
C PRO A 54 -0.37 3.48 -6.88
N LEU A 55 0.32 3.86 -7.93
CA LEU A 55 0.10 5.12 -8.64
C LEU A 55 -1.27 5.09 -9.33
N LEU A 56 -1.77 6.27 -9.69
CA LEU A 56 -2.94 6.38 -10.52
C LEU A 56 -2.70 5.63 -11.84
N GLY A 57 -3.55 4.65 -12.15
CA GLY A 57 -3.48 3.90 -13.40
C GLY A 57 -2.44 2.78 -13.48
N GLU A 58 -1.59 2.59 -12.45
CA GLU A 58 -0.42 1.68 -12.51
C GLU A 58 -0.75 0.25 -12.96
N HIS A 59 -1.86 -0.31 -12.45
CA HIS A 59 -2.27 -1.68 -12.74
C HIS A 59 -3.45 -1.76 -13.73
N THR A 60 -3.84 -0.67 -14.38
CA THR A 60 -5.01 -0.66 -15.27
C THR A 60 -4.89 -1.68 -16.40
N GLN A 61 -3.71 -1.77 -17.02
CA GLN A 61 -3.47 -2.71 -18.10
C GLN A 61 -3.46 -4.17 -17.60
N GLU A 62 -2.74 -4.46 -16.50
CA GLU A 62 -2.68 -5.78 -15.86
C GLU A 62 -4.10 -6.31 -15.57
N VAL A 63 -4.94 -5.50 -14.91
CA VAL A 63 -6.31 -5.90 -14.53
C VAL A 63 -7.22 -6.09 -15.74
N LEU A 64 -7.12 -5.27 -16.78
CA LEU A 64 -7.95 -5.42 -17.99
C LEU A 64 -7.55 -6.67 -18.80
N GLU A 65 -6.25 -6.96 -18.89
CA GLU A 65 -5.76 -8.20 -19.51
C GLU A 65 -6.23 -9.44 -18.73
N GLU A 66 -6.15 -9.42 -17.39
CA GLU A 66 -6.69 -10.48 -16.53
C GLU A 66 -8.21 -10.67 -16.69
N ALA A 67 -8.94 -9.58 -16.95
CA ALA A 67 -10.37 -9.61 -17.25
C ALA A 67 -10.71 -10.10 -18.67
N GLY A 68 -9.72 -10.39 -19.51
CA GLY A 68 -9.90 -10.96 -20.85
C GLY A 68 -10.01 -9.93 -21.98
N PHE A 69 -9.66 -8.67 -21.74
CA PHE A 69 -9.59 -7.67 -22.79
C PHE A 69 -8.33 -7.86 -23.63
N THR A 70 -8.48 -7.76 -24.95
CA THR A 70 -7.33 -7.71 -25.87
C THR A 70 -6.66 -6.34 -25.82
N SER A 71 -5.37 -6.27 -26.15
CA SER A 71 -4.64 -4.99 -26.21
C SER A 71 -5.31 -3.95 -27.12
N ALA A 72 -5.98 -4.39 -28.20
CA ALA A 72 -6.74 -3.51 -29.09
C ALA A 72 -7.99 -2.91 -28.41
N GLN A 73 -8.70 -3.69 -27.60
CA GLN A 73 -9.85 -3.19 -26.83
C GLN A 73 -9.40 -2.23 -25.72
N ILE A 74 -8.30 -2.54 -25.04
CA ILE A 74 -7.73 -1.66 -24.00
C ILE A 74 -7.33 -0.31 -24.61
N GLU A 75 -6.68 -0.30 -25.76
CA GLU A 75 -6.33 0.94 -26.46
C GLU A 75 -7.57 1.73 -26.93
N SER A 76 -8.60 1.03 -27.40
CA SER A 76 -9.88 1.67 -27.74
C SER A 76 -10.52 2.33 -26.52
N LEU A 77 -10.45 1.73 -25.33
CA LEU A 77 -10.99 2.31 -24.10
C LEU A 77 -10.15 3.50 -23.63
N ARG A 78 -8.82 3.41 -23.76
CA ARG A 78 -7.89 4.50 -23.45
C ARG A 78 -8.18 5.73 -24.31
N THR A 79 -8.32 5.56 -25.62
CA THR A 79 -8.61 6.66 -26.57
C THR A 79 -9.98 7.30 -26.33
N GLN A 80 -10.94 6.55 -25.80
CA GLN A 80 -12.26 7.06 -25.38
C GLN A 80 -12.25 7.78 -24.03
N GLY A 81 -11.13 7.77 -23.31
CA GLY A 81 -11.01 8.40 -21.99
C GLY A 81 -11.71 7.62 -20.87
N ALA A 82 -11.89 6.31 -21.03
CA ALA A 82 -12.57 5.47 -20.03
C ALA A 82 -11.79 5.38 -18.69
N PHE A 83 -10.47 5.59 -18.74
CA PHE A 83 -9.59 5.67 -17.57
C PHE A 83 -8.46 6.67 -17.84
N ALA A 84 -7.91 7.23 -16.76
CA ALA A 84 -6.71 8.04 -16.84
C ALA A 84 -5.50 7.13 -17.13
N ALA A 85 -4.62 7.60 -18.02
CA ALA A 85 -3.29 7.03 -18.20
C ALA A 85 -2.38 7.40 -17.03
#